data_AF-A0A9P7ECN9-F1
#
_entry.id   AF-A0A9P7ECN9-F1
#
_cell.length_a   1.000
_cell.length_b   1.000
_cell.length_c   1.000
_cell.angle_alpha   90.00
_cell.angle_beta   90.00
_cell.angle_gamma   90.00
#
_symmetry.space_group_name_H-M   'P 1'
#
loop_
_entity.id
_entity.type
_entity.pdbx_description
1 polymer ?
#
loop_
_entity_poly.entity_id
_entity_poly.type
_entity_poly.pdbx_seq_one_letter_code
_entity_poly.pdbx_strand_id
1 'polypeptide(L)'
;MGPQMLPEQDLYDSCQNVAQRGQMATNNLTLELHTSITRIVMYQVFSTTAWNLWTRCFELIKLKRKDLTIDPSKVNTAFGKYLYNETLLIKDSHGCFEVFLSNHKGWQQKVDKGLKEADLHSNQYKIYPQPDMPGCDCFFWMLLWLALLKHIHYNDKLKPDNFLFPAIGSNGIVHHGEHISHDTVQAWVNEATTSAGDSFTTCTCHCGRAQWHWMLARVRWWGSWAENENHDILIQYLLNELSTYKNNHSNALCPTQNEADGFLLGKHQLVKPACSQDLQLMQQFIIVDVADLQSDICFLTNTLISSKNGPPSSTLVHQPLQHPLCSTFLPCKSPTLIPQQTVSAPNNTGSMNFGSHPLPKKGLDIPNLPIQCTDGSYAPKKDSWRYIIQHWTEADPRHGLHVALQDWPAVWLKGKNKAIFSSKYHQHALVTLEFLEQ
;
A
#
# COMPACT_ATOMS: atom_id res chain seq x y z
N MET A 1 -36.40 -4.68 -13.28
CA MET A 1 -35.87 -5.07 -11.96
C MET A 1 -34.40 -5.42 -12.18
N GLY A 2 -33.48 -4.52 -11.79
CA GLY A 2 -32.05 -4.84 -11.85
C GLY A 2 -31.69 -5.86 -10.77
N PRO A 3 -30.68 -6.71 -10.99
CA PRO A 3 -30.21 -7.64 -9.97
C PRO A 3 -29.72 -6.85 -8.76
N GLN A 4 -30.33 -7.09 -7.60
CA GLN A 4 -29.94 -6.48 -6.33
C GLN A 4 -28.58 -7.08 -5.93
N MET A 5 -27.55 -6.24 -5.78
CA MET A 5 -26.25 -6.70 -5.26
C MET A 5 -26.44 -7.31 -3.87
N LEU A 6 -25.97 -8.54 -3.68
CA LEU A 6 -25.95 -9.22 -2.38
C LEU A 6 -25.09 -8.44 -1.39
N PRO A 7 -25.38 -8.51 -0.07
CA PRO A 7 -24.49 -7.99 0.96
C PRO A 7 -23.05 -8.51 0.78
N GLU A 8 -22.05 -7.65 1.01
CA GLU A 8 -20.64 -7.93 0.76
C GLU A 8 -20.14 -9.22 1.45
N GLN A 9 -20.65 -9.49 2.66
CA GLN A 9 -20.33 -10.72 3.42
C GLN A 9 -20.92 -11.97 2.77
N ASP A 10 -22.19 -11.94 2.34
CA ASP A 10 -22.84 -13.08 1.67
C ASP A 10 -22.16 -13.41 0.34
N LEU A 11 -21.68 -12.39 -0.36
CA LEU A 11 -20.92 -12.53 -1.59
C LEU A 11 -19.52 -13.12 -1.34
N TYR A 12 -18.82 -12.62 -0.31
CA TYR A 12 -17.53 -13.16 0.12
C TYR A 12 -17.67 -14.64 0.48
N ASP A 13 -18.67 -14.99 1.27
CA ASP A 13 -18.99 -16.36 1.66
C ASP A 13 -19.39 -17.21 0.44
N SER A 14 -20.14 -16.66 -0.52
CA SER A 14 -20.49 -17.36 -1.77
C SER A 14 -19.26 -17.64 -2.64
N CYS A 15 -18.35 -16.66 -2.77
CA CYS A 15 -17.10 -16.81 -3.52
C CYS A 15 -16.14 -17.81 -2.84
N GLN A 16 -16.05 -17.76 -1.50
CA GLN A 16 -15.33 -18.75 -0.68
C GLN A 16 -15.89 -20.14 -0.92
N ASN A 17 -17.22 -20.31 -0.88
CA ASN A 17 -17.88 -21.59 -1.14
C ASN A 17 -17.61 -22.11 -2.56
N VAL A 18 -17.55 -21.25 -3.58
CA VAL A 18 -17.20 -21.62 -4.96
C VAL A 18 -15.74 -22.08 -5.06
N ALA A 19 -14.82 -21.35 -4.42
CA ALA A 19 -13.41 -21.67 -4.43
C ALA A 19 -13.07 -22.94 -3.60
N GLN A 20 -13.71 -23.12 -2.45
CA GLN A 20 -13.61 -24.34 -1.63
C GLN A 20 -14.13 -25.58 -2.36
N ARG A 21 -15.11 -25.42 -3.27
CA ARG A 21 -15.68 -26.48 -4.09
C ARG A 21 -15.02 -26.64 -5.46
N GLY A 22 -13.72 -26.32 -5.59
CA GLY A 22 -12.92 -26.54 -6.80
C GLY A 22 -12.87 -27.96 -7.38
N GLN A 23 -13.68 -28.90 -6.86
CA GLN A 23 -13.89 -30.26 -7.38
C GLN A 23 -15.34 -30.60 -7.75
N MET A 24 -16.33 -29.71 -7.60
CA MET A 24 -17.69 -29.99 -8.08
C MET A 24 -17.95 -29.32 -9.43
N ALA A 25 -18.23 -30.18 -10.41
CA ALA A 25 -18.61 -29.87 -11.78
C ALA A 25 -19.35 -28.52 -11.93
N THR A 26 -18.69 -27.59 -12.63
CA THR A 26 -19.24 -26.33 -13.17
C THR A 26 -20.50 -26.55 -14.04
N ASN A 27 -20.85 -27.80 -14.33
CA ASN A 27 -21.99 -28.22 -15.14
C ASN A 27 -23.37 -27.86 -14.54
N ASN A 28 -23.46 -27.40 -13.28
CA ASN A 28 -24.73 -27.12 -12.62
C ASN A 28 -24.98 -25.65 -12.22
N LEU A 29 -24.05 -24.72 -12.49
CA LEU A 29 -24.37 -23.30 -12.31
C LEU A 29 -25.26 -22.82 -13.45
N THR A 30 -26.35 -22.12 -13.12
CA THR A 30 -27.14 -21.43 -14.14
C THR A 30 -26.28 -20.37 -14.82
N LEU A 31 -26.52 -20.13 -16.10
CA LEU A 31 -25.81 -19.10 -16.88
C LEU A 31 -25.89 -17.72 -16.21
N GLU A 32 -27.04 -17.41 -15.61
CA GLU A 32 -27.30 -16.18 -14.88
C GLU A 32 -26.40 -16.04 -13.65
N LEU A 33 -26.29 -17.09 -12.83
CA LEU A 33 -25.45 -17.07 -11.63
C LEU A 33 -23.98 -16.97 -12.00
N HIS A 34 -23.54 -17.72 -13.02
CA HIS A 34 -22.17 -17.65 -13.53
C HIS A 34 -21.80 -16.25 -14.02
N THR A 35 -22.69 -15.62 -14.80
CA THR A 35 -22.49 -14.26 -15.32
C THR A 35 -22.45 -13.24 -14.18
N SER A 36 -23.31 -13.41 -13.18
CA SER A 36 -23.36 -12.54 -11.99
C SER A 36 -22.08 -12.63 -11.15
N ILE A 37 -21.63 -13.85 -10.83
CA ILE A 37 -20.38 -14.07 -10.07
C ILE A 37 -19.19 -13.50 -10.82
N THR A 38 -19.09 -13.79 -12.13
CA THR A 38 -18.01 -13.26 -12.98
C THR A 38 -17.98 -11.74 -12.94
N ARG A 39 -19.12 -11.08 -13.14
CA ARG A 39 -19.24 -9.61 -13.11
C ARG A 39 -18.79 -9.04 -11.76
N ILE A 40 -19.27 -9.63 -10.68
CA ILE A 40 -18.99 -9.11 -9.34
C ILE A 40 -17.53 -9.30 -8.95
N VAL A 41 -16.95 -10.50 -9.15
CA VAL A 41 -15.55 -10.73 -8.83
C VAL A 41 -14.64 -9.85 -9.70
N MET A 42 -14.96 -9.72 -10.99
CA MET A 42 -14.23 -8.84 -11.89
C MET A 42 -14.31 -7.36 -11.46
N TYR A 43 -15.47 -6.90 -10.99
CA TYR A 43 -15.60 -5.55 -10.43
C TYR A 43 -14.75 -5.40 -9.16
N GLN A 44 -14.77 -6.37 -8.25
CA GLN A 44 -14.00 -6.32 -7.00
C GLN A 44 -12.50 -6.31 -7.24
N VAL A 45 -11.96 -7.19 -8.09
CA VAL A 45 -10.53 -7.14 -8.41
C VAL A 45 -10.18 -5.81 -9.10
N PHE A 46 -11.05 -5.28 -9.97
CA PHE A 46 -10.81 -4.00 -10.64
C PHE A 46 -10.75 -2.84 -9.64
N SER A 47 -11.78 -2.70 -8.78
CA SER A 47 -11.90 -1.61 -7.81
C SER A 47 -10.76 -1.65 -6.78
N THR A 48 -10.45 -2.83 -6.24
CA THR A 48 -9.38 -2.99 -5.25
C THR A 48 -8.00 -2.79 -5.85
N THR A 49 -7.75 -3.20 -7.09
CA THR A 49 -6.50 -2.91 -7.78
C THR A 49 -6.35 -1.42 -8.06
N ALA A 50 -7.42 -0.76 -8.52
CA ALA A 50 -7.43 0.69 -8.73
C ALA A 50 -7.15 1.45 -7.42
N TRP A 51 -7.78 1.03 -6.33
CA TRP A 51 -7.61 1.60 -5.00
C TRP A 51 -6.21 1.41 -4.41
N ASN A 52 -5.62 0.23 -4.60
CA ASN A 52 -4.30 -0.07 -4.04
C ASN A 52 -3.18 0.57 -4.86
N LEU A 53 -3.29 0.59 -6.18
CA LEU A 53 -2.24 1.09 -7.09
C LEU A 53 -2.42 2.54 -7.53
N TRP A 54 -3.55 3.18 -7.19
CA TRP A 54 -3.93 4.53 -7.63
C TRP A 54 -3.89 4.65 -9.15
N THR A 55 -4.36 3.61 -9.84
CA THR A 55 -4.42 3.62 -11.30
C THR A 55 -5.63 4.38 -11.80
N ARG A 56 -5.51 4.98 -12.97
CA ARG A 56 -6.66 5.43 -13.75
C ARG A 56 -7.29 4.24 -14.45
N CYS A 57 -8.59 4.32 -14.72
CA CYS A 57 -9.31 3.20 -15.31
C CYS A 57 -8.78 2.81 -16.70
N PHE A 58 -8.39 3.77 -17.55
CA PHE A 58 -7.82 3.45 -18.86
C PHE A 58 -6.44 2.77 -18.80
N GLU A 59 -5.73 2.87 -17.67
CA GLU A 59 -4.46 2.19 -17.43
C GLU A 59 -4.76 0.75 -17.01
N LEU A 60 -5.69 0.58 -16.07
CA LEU A 60 -6.04 -0.72 -15.49
C LEU A 60 -6.75 -1.65 -16.49
N ILE A 61 -7.65 -1.15 -17.33
CA ILE A 61 -8.29 -1.99 -18.38
C ILE A 61 -7.28 -2.58 -19.36
N LYS A 62 -6.09 -1.97 -19.50
CA LYS A 62 -5.02 -2.45 -20.39
C LYS A 62 -4.09 -3.46 -19.72
N LEU A 63 -4.28 -3.76 -18.43
CA LEU A 63 -3.44 -4.68 -17.68
C LEU A 63 -3.56 -6.10 -18.24
N LYS A 64 -2.42 -6.74 -18.52
CA LYS A 64 -2.34 -8.09 -19.11
C LYS A 64 -1.78 -9.10 -18.14
N ARG A 65 -1.97 -10.38 -18.43
CA ARG A 65 -1.42 -11.46 -17.58
C ARG A 65 0.10 -11.36 -17.43
N LYS A 66 0.84 -10.99 -18.47
CA LYS A 66 2.29 -10.81 -18.43
C LYS A 66 2.77 -9.69 -17.51
N ASP A 67 1.88 -8.77 -17.19
CA ASP A 67 2.17 -7.65 -16.29
C ASP A 67 2.12 -8.09 -14.81
N LEU A 68 1.80 -9.37 -14.53
CA LEU A 68 1.82 -9.95 -13.20
C LEU A 68 2.94 -10.98 -13.04
N THR A 69 3.79 -10.77 -12.04
CA THR A 69 4.78 -11.75 -11.59
C THR A 69 4.29 -12.39 -10.31
N ILE A 70 3.86 -13.66 -10.41
CA ILE A 70 3.31 -14.42 -9.29
C ILE A 70 4.22 -15.62 -9.06
N ASP A 71 4.79 -15.71 -7.85
CA ASP A 71 5.51 -16.88 -7.38
C ASP A 71 4.54 -17.76 -6.58
N PRO A 72 4.10 -18.91 -7.12
CA PRO A 72 3.12 -19.78 -6.45
C PRO A 72 3.58 -20.22 -5.07
N SER A 73 4.89 -20.39 -4.85
CA SER A 73 5.42 -20.82 -3.55
C SER A 73 5.20 -19.78 -2.45
N LYS A 74 5.14 -18.50 -2.81
CA LYS A 74 4.92 -17.39 -1.89
C LYS A 74 3.44 -17.09 -1.67
N VAL A 75 2.61 -17.22 -2.70
CA VAL A 75 1.21 -16.79 -2.62
C VAL A 75 0.23 -17.91 -2.26
N ASN A 76 0.52 -19.17 -2.62
CA ASN A 76 -0.45 -20.26 -2.45
C ASN A 76 -0.77 -20.53 -0.98
N THR A 77 0.21 -20.39 -0.07
CA THR A 77 0.00 -20.59 1.37
C THR A 77 -0.99 -19.57 1.91
N ALA A 78 -0.75 -18.27 1.68
CA ALA A 78 -1.65 -17.21 2.11
C ALA A 78 -3.03 -17.32 1.43
N PHE A 79 -3.05 -17.57 0.11
CA PHE A 79 -4.30 -17.71 -0.64
C PHE A 79 -5.13 -18.91 -0.19
N GLY A 80 -4.50 -20.06 0.07
CA GLY A 80 -5.18 -21.23 0.62
C GLY A 80 -5.84 -20.91 1.96
N LYS A 81 -5.10 -20.25 2.86
CA LYS A 81 -5.65 -19.81 4.16
C LYS A 81 -6.83 -18.86 4.01
N TYR A 82 -6.76 -17.91 3.09
CA TYR A 82 -7.94 -17.08 2.76
C TYR A 82 -9.14 -17.94 2.40
N LEU A 83 -8.98 -18.90 1.48
CA LEU A 83 -10.08 -19.74 1.00
C LEU A 83 -10.71 -20.61 2.10
N TYR A 84 -9.94 -20.97 3.13
CA TYR A 84 -10.43 -21.75 4.28
C TYR A 84 -10.80 -20.88 5.50
N ASN A 85 -10.78 -19.55 5.34
CA ASN A 85 -11.00 -18.59 6.42
C ASN A 85 -10.08 -18.83 7.63
N GLU A 86 -8.84 -19.24 7.37
CA GLU A 86 -7.80 -19.43 8.38
C GLU A 86 -7.06 -18.11 8.65
N THR A 87 -6.64 -17.91 9.89
CA THR A 87 -5.83 -16.76 10.28
C THR A 87 -4.46 -16.80 9.59
N LEU A 88 -4.11 -15.71 8.91
CA LEU A 88 -2.76 -15.53 8.36
C LEU A 88 -1.76 -15.31 9.49
N LEU A 89 -0.66 -16.07 9.45
CA LEU A 89 0.51 -15.78 10.28
C LEU A 89 1.32 -14.69 9.60
N ILE A 90 2.18 -14.04 10.37
CA ILE A 90 3.10 -13.00 9.87
C ILE A 90 3.85 -13.48 8.62
N LYS A 91 4.39 -14.70 8.64
CA LYS A 91 5.12 -15.27 7.49
C LYS A 91 4.27 -15.34 6.21
N ASP A 92 2.97 -15.58 6.35
CA ASP A 92 2.04 -15.65 5.23
C ASP A 92 1.75 -14.24 4.68
N SER A 93 1.69 -13.23 5.55
CA SER A 93 1.46 -11.83 5.18
C SER A 93 2.60 -11.21 4.36
N HIS A 94 3.79 -11.82 4.35
CA HIS A 94 4.90 -11.39 3.50
C HIS A 94 4.88 -12.00 2.08
N GLY A 95 4.03 -13.00 1.83
CA GLY A 95 3.81 -13.54 0.50
C GLY A 95 3.18 -12.48 -0.39
N CYS A 96 3.87 -12.03 -1.44
CA CYS A 96 3.37 -11.02 -2.36
C CYS A 96 3.49 -11.47 -3.81
N PHE A 97 2.70 -10.83 -4.68
CA PHE A 97 2.94 -10.82 -6.11
C PHE A 97 3.23 -9.40 -6.58
N GLU A 98 3.77 -9.29 -7.80
CA GLU A 98 4.15 -8.01 -8.38
C GLU A 98 3.23 -7.65 -9.55
N VAL A 99 2.88 -6.38 -9.64
CA VAL A 99 2.13 -5.78 -10.75
C VAL A 99 3.02 -4.76 -11.45
N PHE A 100 3.15 -4.88 -12.77
CA PHE A 100 3.86 -3.93 -13.61
C PHE A 100 2.89 -3.09 -14.45
N LEU A 101 2.83 -1.78 -14.21
CA LEU A 101 1.94 -0.88 -14.94
C LEU A 101 2.61 -0.33 -16.20
N SER A 102 2.63 -1.14 -17.26
CA SER A 102 3.24 -0.78 -18.56
C SER A 102 2.68 0.49 -19.21
N ASN A 103 1.44 0.86 -18.90
CA ASN A 103 0.75 2.01 -19.49
C ASN A 103 0.51 3.17 -18.51
N HIS A 104 1.33 3.30 -17.46
CA HIS A 104 1.16 4.37 -16.48
C HIS A 104 1.33 5.76 -17.12
N LYS A 105 0.31 6.62 -17.01
CA LYS A 105 0.39 8.01 -17.52
C LYS A 105 1.44 8.78 -16.74
N GLY A 106 2.19 9.61 -17.46
CA GLY A 106 3.38 10.32 -16.96
C GLY A 106 4.68 9.59 -17.32
N TRP A 107 4.68 8.26 -17.37
CA TRP A 107 5.88 7.48 -17.69
C TRP A 107 6.10 7.30 -19.19
N GLN A 108 5.02 7.12 -19.97
CA GLN A 108 5.10 6.97 -21.43
C GLN A 108 5.84 8.16 -22.09
N GLN A 109 5.59 9.38 -21.62
CA GLN A 109 6.28 10.57 -22.13
C GLN A 109 7.80 10.56 -21.86
N LYS A 110 8.27 9.87 -20.82
CA LYS A 110 9.71 9.75 -20.53
C LYS A 110 10.36 8.75 -21.47
N VAL A 111 9.71 7.61 -21.69
CA VAL A 111 10.17 6.58 -22.64
C VAL A 111 10.19 7.13 -24.07
N ASP A 112 9.12 7.81 -24.51
CA ASP A 112 9.02 8.38 -25.86
C ASP A 112 10.05 9.48 -26.13
N LYS A 113 10.53 10.18 -25.09
CA LYS A 113 11.59 11.20 -25.18
C LYS A 113 13.00 10.61 -25.27
N GLY A 114 13.14 9.29 -25.33
CA GLY A 114 14.45 8.64 -25.46
C GLY A 114 15.33 8.74 -24.21
N LEU A 115 14.74 9.05 -23.04
CA LEU A 115 15.41 8.88 -21.76
C LEU A 115 15.62 7.37 -21.55
N LYS A 116 16.79 6.90 -21.97
CA LYS A 116 17.22 5.48 -21.88
C LYS A 116 17.38 5.01 -20.44
N GLU A 117 17.47 5.93 -19.49
CA GLU A 117 17.41 5.70 -18.04
C GLU A 117 15.99 5.89 -17.51
N ALA A 118 14.99 5.39 -18.23
CA ALA A 118 13.68 5.10 -17.63
C ALA A 118 13.91 3.99 -16.60
N ASP A 119 14.22 4.40 -15.38
CA ASP A 119 14.57 3.60 -14.22
C ASP A 119 13.70 2.32 -14.11
N LEU A 120 14.37 1.17 -14.16
CA LEU A 120 13.80 -0.17 -14.44
C LEU A 120 12.75 -0.65 -13.43
N HIS A 121 12.59 0.05 -12.30
CA HIS A 121 11.70 -0.34 -11.20
C HIS A 121 10.53 0.62 -10.96
N SER A 122 10.48 1.74 -11.68
CA SER A 122 9.27 2.56 -11.71
C SER A 122 8.14 1.77 -12.35
N ASN A 123 6.93 1.86 -11.79
CA ASN A 123 5.73 1.09 -12.20
C ASN A 123 5.67 -0.38 -11.75
N GLN A 124 6.58 -0.86 -10.90
CA GLN A 124 6.49 -2.19 -10.29
C GLN A 124 5.98 -2.09 -8.85
N TYR A 125 4.88 -2.76 -8.54
CA TYR A 125 4.20 -2.67 -7.25
C TYR A 125 4.08 -4.06 -6.63
N LYS A 126 4.42 -4.20 -5.35
CA LYS A 126 4.22 -5.43 -4.59
C LYS A 126 2.88 -5.37 -3.88
N ILE A 127 2.02 -6.35 -4.16
CA ILE A 127 0.71 -6.51 -3.54
C ILE A 127 0.82 -7.59 -2.48
N TYR A 128 0.49 -7.23 -1.24
CA TYR A 128 0.52 -8.10 -0.06
C TYR A 128 -0.90 -8.38 0.44
N PRO A 129 -1.13 -9.51 1.15
CA PRO A 129 -2.35 -9.79 1.90
C PRO A 129 -2.78 -8.62 2.79
N GLN A 130 -4.08 -8.29 2.78
CA GLN A 130 -4.69 -7.25 3.60
C GLN A 130 -5.92 -7.78 4.34
N PRO A 131 -5.76 -8.79 5.23
CA PRO A 131 -6.87 -9.49 5.87
C PRO A 131 -7.74 -8.56 6.73
N ASP A 132 -7.18 -7.46 7.22
CA ASP A 132 -7.89 -6.46 8.03
C ASP A 132 -8.87 -5.60 7.21
N MET A 133 -8.78 -5.64 5.88
CA MET A 133 -9.61 -4.88 4.94
C MET A 133 -10.08 -5.76 3.78
N PRO A 134 -10.92 -6.79 4.01
CA PRO A 134 -11.29 -7.79 3.01
C PRO A 134 -11.94 -7.19 1.76
N GLY A 135 -12.75 -6.13 1.91
CA GLY A 135 -13.36 -5.41 0.79
C GLY A 135 -12.38 -4.63 -0.09
N CYS A 136 -11.17 -4.35 0.41
CA CYS A 136 -10.11 -3.64 -0.30
C CYS A 136 -8.89 -4.53 -0.60
N ASP A 137 -8.96 -5.83 -0.31
CA ASP A 137 -7.84 -6.75 -0.38
C ASP A 137 -7.56 -7.17 -1.84
N CYS A 138 -6.79 -6.32 -2.53
CA CYS A 138 -6.35 -6.57 -3.90
C CYS A 138 -5.61 -7.91 -4.04
N PHE A 139 -4.92 -8.39 -3.00
CA PHE A 139 -4.19 -9.65 -3.06
C PHE A 139 -5.16 -10.81 -3.25
N PHE A 140 -6.15 -10.90 -2.37
CA PHE A 140 -7.17 -11.95 -2.41
C PHE A 140 -7.98 -11.89 -3.71
N TRP A 141 -8.55 -10.73 -4.04
CA TRP A 141 -9.46 -10.59 -5.19
C TRP A 141 -8.74 -10.85 -6.52
N MET A 142 -7.47 -10.44 -6.66
CA MET A 142 -6.68 -10.73 -7.87
C MET A 142 -6.42 -12.22 -8.05
N LEU A 143 -6.00 -12.93 -7.01
CA LEU A 143 -5.72 -14.36 -7.11
C LEU A 143 -6.99 -15.18 -7.37
N LEU A 144 -8.12 -14.82 -6.72
CA LEU A 144 -9.41 -15.43 -6.98
C LEU A 144 -9.87 -15.19 -8.43
N TRP A 145 -9.74 -13.95 -8.91
CA TRP A 145 -10.08 -13.61 -10.28
C TRP A 145 -9.23 -14.37 -11.30
N LEU A 146 -7.92 -14.48 -11.07
CA LEU A 146 -7.03 -15.24 -11.95
C LEU A 146 -7.38 -16.73 -12.00
N ALA A 147 -7.78 -17.32 -10.88
CA ALA A 147 -8.24 -18.70 -10.83
C ALA A 147 -9.52 -18.89 -11.66
N LEU A 148 -10.51 -18.01 -11.49
CA LEU A 148 -11.73 -18.01 -12.29
C LEU A 148 -11.45 -17.80 -13.77
N LEU A 149 -10.63 -16.80 -14.11
CA LEU A 149 -10.26 -16.49 -15.48
C LEU A 149 -9.58 -17.69 -16.15
N LYS A 150 -8.59 -18.29 -15.48
CA LYS A 150 -7.84 -19.43 -16.00
C LYS A 150 -8.72 -20.66 -16.19
N HIS A 151 -9.44 -21.09 -15.15
CA HIS A 151 -10.13 -22.38 -15.15
C HIS A 151 -11.50 -22.34 -15.81
N ILE A 152 -12.24 -21.23 -15.63
CA ILE A 152 -13.63 -21.13 -16.12
C ILE A 152 -13.68 -20.53 -17.52
N HIS A 153 -12.98 -19.41 -17.73
CA HIS A 153 -13.12 -18.64 -18.98
C HIS A 153 -12.12 -19.06 -20.06
N TYR A 154 -10.89 -19.43 -19.67
CA TYR A 154 -9.81 -19.75 -20.60
C TYR A 154 -9.48 -21.25 -20.70
N ASN A 155 -10.15 -22.11 -19.92
CA ASN A 155 -9.93 -23.56 -19.92
C ASN A 155 -8.43 -23.92 -19.84
N ASP A 156 -7.74 -23.36 -18.85
CA ASP A 156 -6.31 -23.48 -18.57
C ASP A 156 -5.36 -22.87 -19.62
N LYS A 157 -5.87 -22.11 -20.59
CA LYS A 157 -5.08 -21.50 -21.68
C LYS A 157 -4.96 -19.98 -21.57
N LEU A 158 -4.87 -19.43 -20.37
CA LEU A 158 -4.64 -18.00 -20.16
C LEU A 158 -3.21 -17.64 -20.61
N LYS A 159 -3.09 -16.92 -21.73
CA LYS A 159 -1.81 -16.53 -22.33
C LYS A 159 -1.27 -15.25 -21.69
N PRO A 160 0.05 -15.00 -21.75
CA PRO A 160 0.65 -13.78 -21.21
C PRO A 160 0.05 -12.48 -21.79
N ASP A 161 -0.33 -12.46 -23.07
CA ASP A 161 -0.87 -11.26 -23.73
C ASP A 161 -2.38 -11.04 -23.52
N ASN A 162 -3.09 -11.96 -22.85
CA ASN A 162 -4.51 -11.76 -22.57
C ASN A 162 -4.70 -10.65 -21.54
N PHE A 163 -5.73 -9.84 -21.75
CA PHE A 163 -6.16 -8.84 -20.79
C PHE A 163 -6.68 -9.51 -19.52
N LEU A 164 -6.31 -8.97 -18.36
CA LEU A 164 -6.87 -9.41 -17.08
C LEU A 164 -8.33 -9.01 -16.95
N PHE A 165 -8.72 -7.91 -17.57
CA PHE A 165 -10.08 -7.39 -17.55
C PHE A 165 -10.66 -7.45 -18.98
N PRO A 166 -11.00 -8.64 -19.50
CA PRO A 166 -11.51 -8.77 -20.86
C PRO A 166 -12.94 -8.25 -20.98
N ALA A 167 -13.37 -7.90 -22.19
CA ALA A 167 -14.78 -7.63 -22.46
C ALA A 167 -15.60 -8.91 -22.27
N ILE A 168 -16.78 -8.76 -21.66
CA ILE A 168 -17.70 -9.87 -21.39
C ILE A 168 -19.03 -9.55 -22.06
N GLY A 169 -19.47 -10.43 -22.96
CA GLY A 169 -20.77 -10.31 -23.61
C GLY A 169 -21.92 -10.48 -22.62
N SER A 170 -23.12 -10.04 -23.00
CA SER A 170 -24.33 -10.18 -22.17
C SER A 170 -24.69 -11.64 -21.84
N ASN A 171 -24.14 -12.60 -22.59
CA ASN A 171 -24.26 -14.04 -22.38
C ASN A 171 -23.16 -14.61 -21.47
N GLY A 172 -22.32 -13.78 -20.87
CA GLY A 172 -21.22 -14.22 -20.01
C GLY A 172 -20.00 -14.77 -20.77
N ILE A 173 -19.97 -14.69 -22.10
CA ILE A 173 -18.82 -15.13 -22.91
C ILE A 173 -17.73 -14.06 -22.87
N VAL A 174 -16.49 -14.49 -22.60
CA VAL A 174 -15.31 -13.62 -22.56
C VAL A 174 -14.71 -13.43 -23.95
N HIS A 175 -14.37 -12.19 -24.30
CA HIS A 175 -13.68 -11.84 -25.54
C HIS A 175 -12.17 -11.73 -25.31
N HIS A 176 -11.40 -12.72 -25.77
CA HIS A 176 -9.99 -12.92 -25.35
C HIS A 176 -8.99 -11.84 -25.83
N GLY A 177 -9.39 -11.04 -26.83
CA GLY A 177 -8.55 -10.03 -27.46
C GLY A 177 -8.97 -8.59 -27.16
N GLU A 178 -10.03 -8.39 -26.40
CA GLU A 178 -10.61 -7.08 -26.14
C GLU A 178 -10.71 -6.88 -24.63
N HIS A 179 -10.27 -5.73 -24.14
CA HIS A 179 -10.44 -5.38 -22.73
C HIS A 179 -11.83 -4.80 -22.50
N ILE A 180 -12.29 -4.80 -21.25
CA ILE A 180 -13.52 -4.12 -20.85
C ILE A 180 -13.48 -2.65 -21.26
N SER A 181 -14.63 -2.14 -21.70
CA SER A 181 -14.75 -0.74 -22.08
C SER A 181 -14.75 0.17 -20.85
N HIS A 182 -14.24 1.40 -21.02
CA HIS A 182 -14.31 2.41 -19.97
C HIS A 182 -15.75 2.67 -19.50
N ASP A 183 -16.70 2.71 -20.44
CA ASP A 183 -18.11 2.99 -20.14
C ASP A 183 -18.74 1.87 -19.31
N THR A 184 -18.36 0.61 -19.56
CA THR A 184 -18.80 -0.53 -18.74
C THR A 184 -18.29 -0.39 -17.30
N VAL A 185 -17.01 -0.05 -17.11
CA VAL A 185 -16.44 0.19 -15.77
C VAL A 185 -17.16 1.34 -15.08
N GLN A 186 -17.37 2.47 -15.77
CA GLN A 186 -18.07 3.62 -15.20
C GLN A 186 -19.52 3.29 -14.85
N ALA A 187 -20.21 2.47 -15.65
CA ALA A 187 -21.54 1.98 -15.33
C ALA A 187 -21.55 1.14 -14.04
N TRP A 188 -20.55 0.28 -13.83
CA TRP A 188 -20.41 -0.50 -12.59
C TRP A 188 -20.15 0.40 -11.37
N VAL A 189 -19.29 1.41 -11.52
CA VAL A 189 -19.05 2.40 -10.45
C VAL A 189 -20.34 3.15 -10.11
N ASN A 190 -21.10 3.58 -11.11
CA ASN A 190 -22.38 4.25 -10.91
C ASN A 190 -23.40 3.33 -10.20
N GLU A 191 -23.49 2.06 -10.62
CA GLU A 191 -24.36 1.04 -9.99
C GLU A 191 -24.00 0.87 -8.51
N ALA A 192 -22.71 0.67 -8.20
CA ALA A 192 -22.23 0.46 -6.84
C ALA A 192 -22.39 1.68 -5.92
N THR A 193 -22.45 2.88 -6.49
CA THR A 193 -22.50 4.15 -5.74
C THR A 193 -23.86 4.82 -5.76
N THR A 194 -24.84 4.23 -6.45
CA THR A 194 -26.21 4.77 -6.53
C THR A 194 -26.84 4.99 -5.15
N SER A 195 -26.55 4.12 -4.18
CA SER A 195 -27.05 4.24 -2.80
C SER A 195 -26.36 5.34 -1.99
N ALA A 196 -25.15 5.75 -2.38
CA ALA A 196 -24.37 6.78 -1.69
C ALA A 196 -24.83 8.21 -2.04
N GLY A 197 -25.73 8.38 -3.03
CA GLY A 197 -26.35 9.67 -3.36
C GLY A 197 -25.46 10.66 -4.10
N ASP A 198 -24.17 10.34 -4.31
CA ASP A 198 -23.21 11.17 -5.02
C ASP A 198 -22.79 10.55 -6.37
N SER A 199 -22.45 11.40 -7.33
CA SER A 199 -21.90 10.95 -8.62
C SER A 199 -20.41 10.63 -8.46
N PHE A 200 -20.09 9.36 -8.20
CA PHE A 200 -18.70 8.90 -8.17
C PHE A 200 -18.18 8.70 -9.59
N THR A 201 -17.02 9.28 -9.88
CA THR A 201 -16.32 9.00 -11.13
C THR A 201 -15.32 7.88 -10.91
N THR A 202 -14.86 7.27 -12.00
CA THR A 202 -13.72 6.34 -11.99
C THR A 202 -12.44 6.95 -11.39
N CYS A 203 -12.35 8.28 -11.26
CA CYS A 203 -11.26 8.96 -10.57
C CYS A 203 -11.28 8.77 -9.04
N THR A 204 -12.39 8.34 -8.45
CA THR A 204 -12.56 8.29 -6.99
C THR A 204 -11.73 7.20 -6.32
N CYS A 205 -11.39 6.12 -7.05
CA CYS A 205 -10.45 5.09 -6.59
C CYS A 205 -9.01 5.63 -6.41
N HIS A 206 -8.65 6.72 -7.10
CA HIS A 206 -7.31 7.30 -7.09
C HIS A 206 -6.99 8.11 -5.82
N CYS A 207 -8.01 8.48 -5.03
CA CYS A 207 -7.84 9.37 -3.86
C CYS A 207 -7.83 8.62 -2.51
N GLY A 208 -8.16 7.34 -2.51
CA GLY A 208 -8.54 6.59 -1.33
C GLY A 208 -7.48 6.41 -0.25
N ARG A 209 -6.31 5.91 -0.66
CA ARG A 209 -5.20 5.63 0.25
C ARG A 209 -4.26 6.83 0.46
N ALA A 210 -4.37 7.88 -0.35
CA ALA A 210 -3.55 9.10 -0.19
C ALA A 210 -3.82 9.82 1.14
N GLN A 211 -4.93 9.51 1.82
CA GLN A 211 -5.28 10.04 3.14
C GLN A 211 -4.51 9.37 4.29
N TRP A 212 -3.90 8.21 4.06
CA TRP A 212 -3.08 7.53 5.04
C TRP A 212 -1.74 8.25 5.14
N HIS A 213 -1.21 8.41 6.36
CA HIS A 213 -0.07 9.29 6.70
C HIS A 213 1.24 8.84 6.04
N TRP A 214 1.35 8.99 4.73
CA TRP A 214 2.53 8.70 3.94
C TRP A 214 3.31 10.00 3.71
N MET A 215 4.64 9.89 3.65
CA MET A 215 5.48 11.00 3.22
C MET A 215 5.09 11.44 1.80
N LEU A 216 5.13 12.75 1.53
CA LEU A 216 4.72 13.33 0.24
C LEU A 216 5.45 12.69 -0.96
N ALA A 217 6.71 12.30 -0.79
CA ALA A 217 7.48 11.59 -1.81
C ALA A 217 6.83 10.25 -2.21
N ARG A 218 6.39 9.46 -1.22
CA ARG A 218 5.72 8.18 -1.45
C ARG A 218 4.37 8.36 -2.13
N VAL A 219 3.59 9.37 -1.73
CA VAL A 219 2.31 9.72 -2.37
C VAL A 219 2.52 10.09 -3.84
N ARG A 220 3.53 10.91 -4.14
CA ARG A 220 3.85 11.30 -5.52
C ARG A 220 4.30 10.12 -6.38
N TRP A 221 5.10 9.22 -5.81
CA TRP A 221 5.56 8.00 -6.50
C TRP A 221 4.40 7.06 -6.84
N TRP A 222 3.50 6.81 -5.88
CA TRP A 222 2.36 5.90 -6.10
C TRP A 222 1.30 6.47 -7.05
N GLY A 223 1.02 7.77 -7.00
CA GLY A 223 0.03 8.40 -7.89
C GLY A 223 0.56 8.80 -9.27
N SER A 224 1.86 8.61 -9.53
CA SER A 224 2.60 9.13 -10.69
C SER A 224 2.17 10.53 -11.11
N TRP A 225 2.22 11.47 -10.16
CA TRP A 225 1.86 12.86 -10.42
C TRP A 225 2.83 13.48 -11.45
N ALA A 226 2.28 14.15 -12.47
CA ALA A 226 3.08 14.72 -13.54
C ALA A 226 3.91 15.91 -13.03
N GLU A 227 5.13 16.01 -13.54
CA GLU A 227 6.19 16.91 -13.06
C GLU A 227 5.97 18.41 -13.39
N ASN A 228 4.78 18.79 -13.89
CA ASN A 228 4.53 20.07 -14.55
C ASN A 228 3.45 20.95 -13.88
N GLU A 229 3.04 20.67 -12.65
CA GLU A 229 2.28 21.64 -11.83
C GLU A 229 3.25 22.53 -11.01
N ASN A 230 2.90 23.80 -10.81
CA ASN A 230 3.80 24.95 -11.00
C ASN A 230 4.94 25.23 -9.96
N HIS A 231 6.06 25.74 -10.52
CA HIS A 231 7.19 26.57 -10.03
C HIS A 231 8.44 26.06 -9.24
N ASP A 232 8.43 24.96 -8.47
CA ASP A 232 9.65 24.47 -7.73
C ASP A 232 10.45 23.37 -8.47
N ILE A 233 10.25 23.33 -9.77
CA ILE A 233 10.50 22.21 -10.67
C ILE A 233 11.94 21.67 -10.62
N LEU A 234 13.01 22.44 -10.85
CA LEU A 234 14.35 21.85 -11.08
C LEU A 234 14.99 21.18 -9.84
N ILE A 235 14.81 21.76 -8.65
CA ILE A 235 15.30 21.17 -7.40
C ILE A 235 14.40 20.01 -6.98
N GLN A 236 13.11 20.13 -7.25
CA GLN A 236 12.19 19.03 -7.09
C GLN A 236 12.46 17.91 -8.09
N TYR A 237 12.97 18.16 -9.30
CA TYR A 237 13.44 17.13 -10.23
C TYR A 237 14.67 16.44 -9.67
N LEU A 238 15.71 17.17 -9.27
CA LEU A 238 16.91 16.57 -8.70
C LEU A 238 16.61 15.79 -7.40
N LEU A 239 15.82 16.34 -6.49
CA LEU A 239 15.42 15.67 -5.24
C LEU A 239 14.43 14.52 -5.49
N ASN A 240 13.49 14.64 -6.43
CA ASN A 240 12.58 13.53 -6.76
C ASN A 240 13.32 12.42 -7.52
N GLU A 241 14.25 12.75 -8.40
CA GLU A 241 15.07 11.80 -9.16
C GLU A 241 16.02 11.08 -8.21
N LEU A 242 16.77 11.80 -7.36
CA LEU A 242 17.57 11.20 -6.27
C LEU A 242 16.73 10.41 -5.27
N SER A 243 15.53 10.86 -4.91
CA SER A 243 14.61 10.14 -4.03
C SER A 243 14.04 8.89 -4.70
N THR A 244 13.75 8.94 -6.00
CA THR A 244 13.26 7.78 -6.77
C THR A 244 14.37 6.74 -6.91
N TYR A 245 15.61 7.16 -7.12
CA TYR A 245 16.79 6.29 -7.12
C TYR A 245 17.06 5.66 -5.76
N LYS A 246 16.85 6.40 -4.67
CA LYS A 246 17.14 5.93 -3.31
C LYS A 246 16.01 5.06 -2.73
N ASN A 247 14.76 5.38 -3.03
CA ASN A 247 13.59 4.82 -2.35
C ASN A 247 12.65 4.14 -3.34
N ASN A 248 12.94 2.89 -3.68
CA ASN A 248 11.97 2.04 -4.37
C ASN A 248 10.76 1.81 -3.45
N HIS A 249 9.65 2.50 -3.71
CA HIS A 249 8.42 2.40 -2.91
C HIS A 249 7.49 1.26 -3.34
N SER A 250 7.95 0.33 -4.20
CA SER A 250 7.20 -0.86 -4.63
C SER A 250 6.64 -1.68 -3.45
N ASN A 251 7.35 -1.69 -2.32
CA ASN A 251 6.96 -2.45 -1.13
C ASN A 251 6.08 -1.67 -0.14
N ALA A 252 5.59 -0.47 -0.47
CA ALA A 252 4.91 0.37 0.54
C ALA A 252 3.68 -0.29 1.19
N LEU A 253 3.09 -1.29 0.54
CA LEU A 253 2.00 -2.11 1.07
C LEU A 253 2.46 -3.30 1.93
N CYS A 254 3.77 -3.47 2.14
CA CYS A 254 4.33 -4.53 2.98
C CYS A 254 3.84 -4.35 4.42
N PRO A 255 3.27 -5.39 5.05
CA PRO A 255 2.72 -5.30 6.41
C PRO A 255 3.72 -4.77 7.43
N THR A 256 5.00 -5.13 7.25
CA THR A 256 6.11 -4.55 8.00
C THR A 256 6.77 -3.48 7.14
N GLN A 257 6.52 -2.22 7.45
CA GLN A 257 7.30 -1.16 6.82
C GLN A 257 8.69 -1.15 7.43
N ASN A 258 9.70 -1.46 6.62
CA ASN A 258 11.07 -1.16 7.00
C ASN A 258 11.18 0.36 7.06
N GLU A 259 11.15 0.93 8.26
CA GLU A 259 11.35 2.38 8.51
C GLU A 259 12.78 2.87 8.15
N ALA A 260 13.56 2.05 7.43
CA ALA A 260 14.89 2.38 6.94
C ALA A 260 14.91 3.68 6.13
N ASP A 261 13.82 3.98 5.43
CA ASP A 261 13.73 5.13 4.51
C ASP A 261 13.43 6.46 5.22
N GLY A 262 13.09 6.44 6.51
CA GLY A 262 12.71 7.64 7.27
C GLY A 262 13.89 8.51 7.71
N PHE A 263 15.12 7.99 7.66
CA PHE A 263 16.30 8.70 8.17
C PHE A 263 17.45 8.64 7.18
N LEU A 264 17.84 9.81 6.67
CA LEU A 264 18.71 10.03 5.51
C LEU A 264 20.06 9.28 5.53
N LEU A 265 20.55 8.85 6.71
CA LEU A 265 21.93 8.38 6.87
C LEU A 265 22.15 6.97 7.41
N GLY A 266 21.13 6.14 7.69
CA GLY A 266 21.32 4.74 8.14
C GLY A 266 22.13 4.52 9.44
N LYS A 267 22.77 5.56 9.99
CA LYS A 267 23.67 5.49 11.16
C LYS A 267 22.93 5.28 12.48
N HIS A 268 21.61 5.50 12.51
CA HIS A 268 20.79 5.20 13.68
C HIS A 268 20.18 3.79 13.71
N GLN A 269 20.31 2.99 12.63
CA GLN A 269 19.83 1.60 12.65
C GLN A 269 20.57 0.73 13.66
N LEU A 270 21.81 1.06 14.00
CA LEU A 270 22.57 0.35 15.04
C LEU A 270 22.13 0.71 16.47
N VAL A 271 21.31 1.75 16.66
CA VAL A 271 21.00 2.29 17.99
C VAL A 271 19.50 2.42 18.26
N LYS A 272 18.64 2.29 17.24
CA LYS A 272 17.19 2.30 17.45
C LYS A 272 16.79 0.99 18.14
N PRO A 273 16.19 1.04 19.34
CA PRO A 273 15.62 -0.15 19.97
C PRO A 273 14.58 -0.77 19.03
N ALA A 274 14.57 -2.10 18.92
CA ALA A 274 13.55 -2.83 18.16
C ALA A 274 12.15 -2.34 18.59
N CYS A 275 11.27 -2.02 17.63
CA CYS A 275 9.93 -1.60 17.99
C CYS A 275 9.15 -2.79 18.57
N SER A 276 8.06 -2.53 19.31
CA SER A 276 7.24 -3.62 19.86
C SER A 276 6.73 -4.58 18.78
N GLN A 277 6.48 -4.07 17.57
CA GLN A 277 6.10 -4.89 16.42
C GLN A 277 7.27 -5.80 16.00
N ASP A 278 8.50 -5.29 15.89
CA ASP A 278 9.70 -6.07 15.56
C ASP A 278 9.97 -7.18 16.58
N LEU A 279 9.76 -6.89 17.87
CA LEU A 279 9.89 -7.88 18.93
C LEU A 279 8.79 -8.94 18.86
N GLN A 280 7.54 -8.55 18.57
CA GLN A 280 6.46 -9.51 18.35
C GLN A 280 6.71 -10.37 17.11
N LEU A 281 7.22 -9.78 16.04
CA LEU A 281 7.64 -10.47 14.81
C LEU A 281 8.72 -11.50 15.12
N MET A 282 9.80 -11.08 15.79
CA MET A 282 10.88 -11.96 16.21
C MET A 282 10.38 -13.09 17.12
N GLN A 283 9.50 -12.78 18.08
CA GLN A 283 8.93 -13.78 18.98
C GLN A 283 8.09 -14.80 18.21
N GLN A 284 7.23 -14.37 17.28
CA GLN A 284 6.43 -15.29 16.48
C GLN A 284 7.29 -16.16 15.56
N PHE A 285 8.33 -15.59 14.93
CA PHE A 285 9.29 -16.37 14.14
C PHE A 285 9.97 -17.45 14.99
N ILE A 286 10.46 -17.09 16.18
CA ILE A 286 11.08 -18.05 17.09
C ILE A 286 10.09 -19.15 17.50
N ILE A 287 8.83 -18.81 17.80
CA ILE A 287 7.82 -19.80 18.19
C ILE A 287 7.55 -20.79 17.05
N VAL A 288 7.43 -20.30 15.81
CA VAL A 288 7.19 -21.13 14.63
C VAL A 288 8.38 -22.03 14.35
N ASP A 289 9.61 -21.50 14.34
CA ASP A 289 10.82 -22.30 14.10
C ASP A 289 11.03 -23.37 15.18
N VAL A 290 10.73 -23.06 16.44
CA VAL A 290 10.78 -24.04 17.53
C VAL A 290 9.73 -25.13 17.36
N ALA A 291 8.52 -24.80 16.92
CA ALA A 291 7.47 -25.78 16.66
C ALA A 291 7.84 -26.71 15.49
N ASP A 292 8.41 -26.17 14.42
CA ASP A 292 8.87 -26.95 13.26
C ASP A 292 10.03 -27.89 13.67
N LEU A 293 11.01 -27.40 14.43
CA LEU A 293 12.08 -28.23 15.00
C LEU A 293 11.55 -29.35 15.92
N GLN A 294 10.52 -29.08 16.73
CA GLN A 294 9.90 -30.09 17.57
C GLN A 294 9.22 -31.18 16.72
N SER A 295 8.58 -30.80 15.62
CA SER A 295 7.97 -31.73 14.66
C SER A 295 9.02 -32.65 14.04
N ASP A 296 10.14 -32.09 13.59
CA ASP A 296 11.25 -32.85 12.98
C ASP A 296 11.89 -33.83 13.98
N ILE A 297 12.10 -33.39 15.23
CA ILE A 297 12.61 -34.24 16.30
C ILE A 297 11.65 -35.41 16.59
N CYS A 298 10.35 -35.15 16.66
CA CYS A 298 9.32 -36.18 16.83
C CYS A 298 9.35 -37.19 15.66
N PHE A 299 9.45 -36.70 14.43
CA PHE A 299 9.54 -37.55 13.25
C PHE A 299 10.79 -38.46 13.25
N LEU A 300 11.97 -37.89 13.54
CA LEU A 300 13.22 -38.63 13.65
C LEU A 300 13.17 -39.67 14.78
N THR A 301 12.60 -39.30 15.92
CA THR A 301 12.43 -40.19 17.08
C THR A 301 11.55 -41.38 16.72
N ASN A 302 10.40 -41.15 16.07
CA ASN A 302 9.50 -42.22 15.63
C ASN A 302 10.12 -43.14 14.58
N THR A 303 10.95 -42.58 13.68
CA THR A 303 11.70 -43.34 12.68
C THR A 303 12.76 -44.22 13.32
N LEU A 304 13.50 -43.71 14.31
CA LEU A 304 14.49 -44.48 15.07
C LEU A 304 13.85 -45.59 15.89
N ILE A 305 12.70 -45.33 16.52
CA ILE A 305 11.93 -46.35 17.26
C ILE A 305 11.46 -47.46 16.31
N SER A 306 10.94 -47.10 15.13
CA SER A 306 10.52 -48.08 14.13
C SER A 306 11.68 -48.88 13.55
N SER A 307 12.86 -48.28 13.39
CA SER A 307 14.06 -48.96 12.91
C SER A 307 14.65 -49.95 13.93
N LYS A 308 14.46 -49.73 15.23
CA LYS A 308 14.91 -50.67 16.28
C LYS A 308 13.99 -51.89 16.42
N ASN A 309 12.75 -51.78 15.99
CA ASN A 309 11.80 -52.88 15.94
C ASN A 309 11.88 -53.57 14.57
N GLY A 310 13.01 -54.22 14.28
CA GLY A 310 13.10 -55.17 13.17
C GLY A 310 12.04 -56.28 13.31
N PRO A 311 11.64 -56.95 12.21
CA PRO A 311 10.55 -57.92 12.23
C PRO A 311 10.85 -59.01 13.28
N PRO A 312 9.95 -59.25 14.24
CA PRO A 312 10.13 -60.37 15.14
C PRO A 312 10.02 -61.65 14.32
N SER A 313 11.11 -62.42 14.29
CA SER A 313 11.06 -63.81 13.85
C SER A 313 9.93 -64.52 14.59
N SER A 314 9.08 -65.15 13.79
CA SER A 314 7.88 -65.86 14.19
C SER A 314 8.09 -66.71 15.44
N THR A 315 7.52 -66.27 16.56
CA THR A 315 7.26 -67.18 17.68
C THR A 315 5.89 -66.85 18.24
N LEU A 316 4.94 -67.74 17.95
CA LEU A 316 3.69 -67.91 18.68
C LEU A 316 3.98 -67.89 20.18
N VAL A 317 3.24 -67.11 20.96
CA VAL A 317 2.65 -67.48 22.26
C VAL A 317 2.01 -66.25 22.94
N HIS A 318 0.73 -66.46 23.29
CA HIS A 318 -0.15 -65.85 24.30
C HIS A 318 -0.13 -64.35 24.65
N GLN A 319 -1.30 -63.75 24.38
CA GLN A 319 -1.91 -62.60 25.06
C GLN A 319 -1.95 -62.74 26.59
N PRO A 320 -1.83 -61.61 27.30
CA PRO A 320 -2.93 -61.23 28.18
C PRO A 320 -3.33 -59.75 28.08
N LEU A 321 -4.62 -59.52 28.36
CA LEU A 321 -5.24 -58.20 28.52
C LEU A 321 -4.59 -57.38 29.63
N GLN A 322 -4.32 -56.09 29.38
CA GLN A 322 -4.32 -55.06 30.42
C GLN A 322 -4.93 -53.73 29.94
N HIS A 323 -5.54 -53.06 30.91
CA HIS A 323 -6.51 -51.98 30.88
C HIS A 323 -5.96 -50.60 30.47
N PRO A 324 -6.83 -49.64 30.07
CA PRO A 324 -6.42 -48.28 29.76
C PRO A 324 -6.29 -47.42 31.03
N LEU A 325 -5.14 -46.77 31.20
CA LEU A 325 -4.96 -45.71 32.19
C LEU A 325 -5.30 -44.34 31.57
N CYS A 326 -6.19 -43.67 32.28
CA CYS A 326 -6.72 -42.32 32.07
C CYS A 326 -5.60 -41.26 32.18
N SER A 327 -5.55 -40.34 31.22
CA SER A 327 -4.64 -39.18 31.25
C SER A 327 -5.38 -37.99 31.87
N THR A 328 -4.90 -37.53 33.01
CA THR A 328 -5.41 -36.38 33.75
C THR A 328 -4.95 -35.08 33.11
N PHE A 329 -5.92 -34.26 32.67
CA PHE A 329 -5.71 -32.89 32.25
C PHE A 329 -5.34 -32.00 33.46
N LEU A 330 -4.29 -31.19 33.30
CA LEU A 330 -3.96 -30.07 34.18
C LEU A 330 -4.81 -28.84 33.81
N PRO A 331 -5.43 -28.13 34.77
CA PRO A 331 -6.10 -26.87 34.50
C PRO A 331 -5.09 -25.71 34.54
N CYS A 332 -4.96 -24.99 33.42
CA CYS A 332 -4.23 -23.73 33.36
C CYS A 332 -5.05 -22.62 34.02
N LYS A 333 -4.46 -21.92 34.99
CA LYS A 333 -5.07 -20.80 35.72
C LYS A 333 -5.00 -19.53 34.86
N SER A 334 -6.14 -18.87 34.70
CA SER A 334 -6.26 -17.53 34.11
C SER A 334 -5.50 -16.49 34.93
N PRO A 335 -4.83 -15.49 34.31
CA PRO A 335 -4.30 -14.35 35.03
C PRO A 335 -5.40 -13.32 35.32
N THR A 336 -5.40 -12.89 36.57
CA THR A 336 -6.23 -11.86 37.21
C THR A 336 -6.09 -10.49 36.54
N LEU A 337 -7.24 -9.82 36.35
CA LEU A 337 -7.40 -8.43 35.95
C LEU A 337 -6.63 -7.46 36.87
N ILE A 338 -5.81 -6.61 36.27
CA ILE A 338 -5.21 -5.43 36.93
C ILE A 338 -6.21 -4.26 36.82
N PRO A 339 -6.48 -3.48 37.88
CA PRO A 339 -7.37 -2.33 37.81
C PRO A 339 -6.70 -1.14 37.10
N GLN A 340 -7.42 -0.52 36.15
CA GLN A 340 -7.06 0.76 35.55
C GLN A 340 -7.12 1.88 36.61
N GLN A 341 -6.00 2.56 36.84
CA GLN A 341 -5.97 3.85 37.51
C GLN A 341 -6.34 4.96 36.51
N THR A 342 -7.48 5.61 36.73
CA THR A 342 -7.83 6.90 36.13
C THR A 342 -6.94 8.00 36.70
N VAL A 343 -6.09 8.60 35.86
CA VAL A 343 -5.33 9.80 36.18
C VAL A 343 -6.10 11.01 35.64
N SER A 344 -6.61 11.84 36.55
CA SER A 344 -7.27 13.11 36.25
C SER A 344 -6.22 14.17 35.88
N ALA A 345 -6.39 14.82 34.73
CA ALA A 345 -5.58 15.96 34.31
C ALA A 345 -6.05 17.26 34.99
N PRO A 346 -5.16 18.13 35.49
CA PRO A 346 -5.52 19.46 35.93
C PRO A 346 -5.51 20.43 34.75
N ASN A 347 -6.65 21.08 34.52
CA ASN A 347 -6.79 22.24 33.64
C ASN A 347 -6.04 23.44 34.25
N ASN A 348 -5.02 23.93 33.56
CA ASN A 348 -4.38 25.21 33.87
C ASN A 348 -4.38 26.10 32.62
N THR A 349 -5.46 26.88 32.45
CA THR A 349 -5.53 28.01 31.52
C THR A 349 -4.88 29.24 32.15
N GLY A 350 -3.56 29.35 31.98
CA GLY A 350 -2.80 30.58 32.22
C GLY A 350 -2.72 31.40 30.94
N SER A 351 -3.59 32.40 30.79
CA SER A 351 -3.52 33.39 29.71
C SER A 351 -2.35 34.34 29.96
N MET A 352 -1.21 34.10 29.31
CA MET A 352 -0.13 35.09 29.25
C MET A 352 -0.43 36.10 28.14
N ASN A 353 -0.65 37.35 28.54
CA ASN A 353 -0.70 38.51 27.65
C ASN A 353 0.65 38.66 26.94
N PHE A 354 0.73 38.21 25.68
CA PHE A 354 1.81 38.60 24.79
C PHE A 354 1.61 40.05 24.38
N GLY A 355 2.57 40.90 24.76
CA GLY A 355 2.64 42.28 24.28
C GLY A 355 2.52 42.32 22.76
N SER A 356 1.58 43.10 22.26
CA SER A 356 1.37 43.32 20.84
C SER A 356 2.58 44.05 20.26
N HIS A 357 3.55 43.30 19.74
CA HIS A 357 4.60 43.88 18.90
C HIS A 357 3.91 44.50 17.68
N PRO A 358 3.97 45.84 17.49
CA PRO A 358 3.40 46.47 16.31
C PRO A 358 4.15 45.95 15.08
N LEU A 359 3.39 45.60 14.05
CA LEU A 359 3.94 45.27 12.74
C LEU A 359 4.88 46.41 12.28
N PRO A 360 6.06 46.10 11.72
CA PRO A 360 6.89 47.08 11.02
C PRO A 360 6.03 47.86 10.03
N LYS A 361 6.00 49.19 10.16
CA LYS A 361 5.07 50.05 9.42
C LYS A 361 5.32 50.08 7.90
N LYS A 362 6.45 49.54 7.42
CA LYS A 362 6.79 49.41 5.98
C LYS A 362 7.72 48.21 5.73
N GLY A 363 7.51 47.53 4.59
CA GLY A 363 8.49 46.62 4.00
C GLY A 363 8.57 45.22 4.63
N LEU A 364 7.43 44.54 4.78
CA LEU A 364 7.44 43.09 5.00
C LEU A 364 6.91 42.43 3.74
N ASP A 365 7.81 42.08 2.83
CA ASP A 365 7.48 41.22 1.70
C ASP A 365 8.46 40.05 1.65
N ILE A 366 7.95 38.88 1.30
CA ILE A 366 8.80 37.73 0.97
C ILE A 366 8.91 37.73 -0.55
N PRO A 367 10.10 38.04 -1.11
CA PRO A 367 10.26 38.23 -2.54
C PRO A 367 9.74 37.03 -3.35
N ASN A 368 9.10 37.30 -4.48
CA ASN A 368 8.71 36.25 -5.41
C ASN A 368 9.95 35.71 -6.14
N LEU A 369 9.93 34.42 -6.47
CA LEU A 369 10.95 33.77 -7.29
C LEU A 369 10.44 33.54 -8.72
N PRO A 370 11.29 33.72 -9.75
CA PRO A 370 12.66 34.22 -9.68
C PRO A 370 12.72 35.70 -9.27
N ILE A 371 13.79 36.10 -8.57
CA ILE A 371 13.97 37.50 -8.12
C ILE A 371 14.25 38.39 -9.33
N GLN A 372 13.65 39.57 -9.32
CA GLN A 372 13.94 40.61 -10.29
C GLN A 372 15.19 41.40 -9.86
N CYS A 373 16.23 41.36 -10.68
CA CYS A 373 17.46 42.10 -10.49
C CYS A 373 17.24 43.61 -10.70
N THR A 374 18.19 44.43 -10.25
CA THR A 374 18.12 45.90 -10.35
C THR A 374 18.06 46.43 -11.78
N ASP A 375 18.48 45.63 -12.76
CA ASP A 375 18.40 45.92 -14.19
C ASP A 375 17.05 45.53 -14.83
N GLY A 376 16.11 45.02 -14.02
CA GLY A 376 14.79 44.55 -14.46
C GLY A 376 14.79 43.12 -15.01
N SER A 377 15.95 42.48 -15.16
CA SER A 377 16.04 41.07 -15.55
C SER A 377 15.65 40.15 -14.38
N TYR A 378 15.35 38.87 -14.67
CA TYR A 378 15.09 37.88 -13.63
C TYR A 378 16.29 36.97 -13.45
N ALA A 379 16.64 36.67 -12.20
CA ALA A 379 17.67 35.70 -11.88
C ALA A 379 17.38 34.35 -12.55
N PRO A 380 18.39 33.63 -13.08
CA PRO A 380 18.20 32.31 -13.66
C PRO A 380 17.53 31.36 -12.65
N LYS A 381 16.50 30.62 -13.09
CA LYS A 381 15.75 29.70 -12.21
C LYS A 381 16.64 28.69 -11.47
N LYS A 382 17.76 28.28 -12.08
CA LYS A 382 18.75 27.36 -11.49
C LYS A 382 19.47 27.93 -10.27
N ASP A 383 19.48 29.26 -10.11
CA ASP A 383 20.16 29.96 -9.03
C ASP A 383 19.19 30.44 -7.93
N SER A 384 17.88 30.25 -8.11
CA SER A 384 16.83 30.68 -7.17
C SER A 384 17.03 30.18 -5.74
N TRP A 385 17.58 28.98 -5.55
CA TRP A 385 17.83 28.43 -4.22
C TRP A 385 18.90 29.18 -3.42
N ARG A 386 19.89 29.75 -4.10
CA ARG A 386 20.91 30.57 -3.43
C ARG A 386 20.28 31.79 -2.78
N TYR A 387 19.32 32.38 -3.47
CA TYR A 387 18.55 33.49 -2.94
C TYR A 387 17.58 33.09 -1.84
N ILE A 388 16.97 31.89 -1.93
CA ILE A 388 16.15 31.35 -0.82
C ILE A 388 16.99 31.23 0.45
N ILE A 389 18.18 30.61 0.36
CA ILE A 389 19.09 30.48 1.48
C ILE A 389 19.51 31.86 1.98
N GLN A 390 19.86 32.78 1.07
CA GLN A 390 20.22 34.14 1.44
C GLN A 390 19.09 34.87 2.17
N HIS A 391 17.84 34.80 1.69
CA HIS A 391 16.68 35.41 2.36
C HIS A 391 16.37 34.76 3.70
N TRP A 392 16.69 33.48 3.85
CA TRP A 392 16.54 32.77 5.11
C TRP A 392 17.54 33.25 6.16
N THR A 393 18.81 33.44 5.78
CA THR A 393 19.91 33.75 6.70
C THR A 393 20.23 35.23 6.83
N GLU A 394 19.91 36.05 5.83
CA GLU A 394 20.26 37.45 5.72
C GLU A 394 19.03 38.31 5.38
N ALA A 395 19.06 39.58 5.83
CA ALA A 395 18.09 40.56 5.38
C ALA A 395 18.42 41.05 3.96
N ASP A 396 17.40 41.28 3.14
CA ASP A 396 17.50 41.87 1.80
C ASP A 396 16.57 43.11 1.66
N PRO A 397 17.01 44.27 2.17
CA PRO A 397 16.23 45.51 2.09
C PRO A 397 15.88 45.95 0.67
N ARG A 398 16.62 45.50 -0.34
CA ARG A 398 16.38 45.88 -1.75
C ARG A 398 15.08 45.29 -2.28
N HIS A 399 14.66 44.15 -1.73
CA HIS A 399 13.41 43.47 -2.09
C HIS A 399 12.35 43.54 -0.98
N GLY A 400 12.51 44.46 -0.03
CA GLY A 400 11.55 44.64 1.06
C GLY A 400 11.63 43.58 2.15
N LEU A 401 12.75 42.87 2.28
CA LEU A 401 13.01 41.92 3.36
C LEU A 401 13.98 42.54 4.37
N HIS A 402 13.47 43.30 5.35
CA HIS A 402 14.35 44.01 6.31
C HIS A 402 14.91 43.14 7.44
N VAL A 403 14.37 41.94 7.65
CA VAL A 403 14.79 40.97 8.67
C VAL A 403 14.88 39.61 7.99
N ALA A 404 15.96 38.86 8.24
CA ALA A 404 16.12 37.49 7.74
C ALA A 404 14.93 36.63 8.14
N LEU A 405 14.48 35.73 7.26
CA LEU A 405 13.24 34.97 7.52
C LEU A 405 13.34 34.12 8.79
N GLN A 406 14.50 33.51 9.09
CA GLN A 406 14.65 32.69 10.30
C GLN A 406 14.42 33.47 11.62
N ASP A 407 14.59 34.79 11.59
CA ASP A 407 14.43 35.69 12.74
C ASP A 407 13.03 36.30 12.83
N TRP A 408 12.10 35.92 11.94
CA TRP A 408 10.75 36.46 11.96
C TRP A 408 9.97 36.01 13.20
N PRO A 409 9.38 36.94 13.98
CA PRO A 409 8.51 36.59 15.08
C PRO A 409 7.33 35.72 14.63
N ALA A 410 7.02 34.66 15.37
CA ALA A 410 5.89 33.76 15.06
C ALA A 410 4.53 34.47 14.95
N VAL A 411 4.39 35.63 15.60
CA VAL A 411 3.19 36.48 15.49
C VAL A 411 2.99 37.06 14.09
N TRP A 412 4.06 37.23 13.29
CA TRP A 412 3.97 37.72 11.91
C TRP A 412 3.40 36.68 10.94
N LEU A 413 3.45 35.39 11.28
CA LEU A 413 2.93 34.28 10.47
C LEU A 413 1.47 33.90 10.84
N LYS A 414 0.86 34.59 11.82
CA LYS A 414 -0.49 34.31 12.33
C LYS A 414 -1.50 35.37 11.88
N GLY A 415 -2.78 35.06 12.06
CA GLY A 415 -3.88 35.99 11.77
C GLY A 415 -3.99 36.37 10.29
N LYS A 416 -4.20 37.67 10.01
CA LYS A 416 -4.39 38.20 8.63
C LYS A 416 -3.16 37.98 7.74
N ASN A 417 -1.98 37.84 8.32
CA ASN A 417 -0.73 37.64 7.59
C ASN A 417 -0.49 36.19 7.19
N LYS A 418 -1.20 35.23 7.80
CA LYS A 418 -1.05 33.80 7.49
C LYS A 418 -1.27 33.53 6.00
N ALA A 419 -2.29 34.13 5.41
CA ALA A 419 -2.61 33.98 4.00
C ALA A 419 -1.55 34.59 3.06
N ILE A 420 -0.76 35.54 3.55
CA ILE A 420 0.20 36.31 2.74
C ILE A 420 1.60 35.66 2.81
N PHE A 421 2.07 35.36 4.02
CA PHE A 421 3.47 34.96 4.23
C PHE A 421 3.66 33.47 4.54
N SER A 422 2.66 32.79 5.11
CA SER A 422 2.88 31.46 5.69
C SER A 422 3.34 30.43 4.66
N SER A 423 2.81 30.48 3.43
CA SER A 423 3.19 29.55 2.37
C SER A 423 4.63 29.80 1.91
N LYS A 424 4.97 31.04 1.56
CA LYS A 424 6.33 31.41 1.11
C LYS A 424 7.38 31.18 2.20
N TYR A 425 7.08 31.57 3.43
CA TYR A 425 7.95 31.33 4.58
C TYR A 425 8.28 29.85 4.74
N HIS A 426 7.25 28.98 4.68
CA HIS A 426 7.44 27.55 4.83
C HIS A 426 8.23 26.94 3.67
N GLN A 427 8.01 27.39 2.44
CA GLN A 427 8.82 27.00 1.28
C GLN A 427 10.31 27.36 1.48
N HIS A 428 10.61 28.58 1.92
CA HIS A 428 11.98 29.02 2.14
C HIS A 428 12.65 28.26 3.29
N ALA A 429 11.90 27.98 4.37
CA ALA A 429 12.36 27.16 5.49
C ALA A 429 12.74 25.75 5.04
N LEU A 430 11.84 25.08 4.30
CA LEU A 430 12.04 23.71 3.84
C LEU A 430 13.26 23.59 2.92
N VAL A 431 13.37 24.46 1.92
CA VAL A 431 14.52 24.44 0.99
C VAL A 431 15.81 24.73 1.75
N THR A 432 15.81 25.68 2.69
CA THR A 432 17.05 26.02 3.41
C THR A 432 17.51 24.91 4.34
N LEU A 433 16.59 24.27 5.08
CA LEU A 433 16.91 23.13 5.95
C LEU A 433 17.47 21.94 5.15
N GLU A 434 16.90 21.65 3.97
CA GLU A 434 17.38 20.57 3.09
C GLU A 434 18.84 20.78 2.62
N PHE A 435 19.28 22.04 2.48
CA PHE A 435 20.61 22.38 1.95
C PHE A 435 21.66 22.70 3.02
N LEU A 436 21.27 23.22 4.19
CA LEU A 436 22.22 23.54 5.27
C LEU A 436 22.57 22.33 6.16
N GLU A 437 21.75 21.28 6.17
CA GLU A 437 22.00 20.04 6.92
C GLU A 437 22.81 18.99 6.11
N GLN A 438 23.32 19.36 4.94
CA GLN A 438 24.27 18.59 4.11
C GLN A 438 25.70 19.12 4.30
#